data_AF-A7TPY3-F1
#
_entry.id   AF-A7TPY3-F1
#
_cell.length_a   1.000
_cell.length_b   1.000
_cell.length_c   1.000
_cell.angle_alpha   90.00
_cell.angle_beta   90.00
_cell.angle_gamma   90.00
#
_symmetry.space_group_name_H-M   'P 1'
#
loop_
_entity.id
_entity.type
_entity.pdbx_description
1 polymer ?
#
loop_
_entity_poly.entity_id
_entity_poly.type
_entity_poly.pdbx_seq_one_letter_code
_entity_poly.pdbx_strand_id
1 'polypeptide(L)'
;MVDESILQDELAKTEQQVASIIESFIELGVSVYDFPGTPEASQGMVTNLRRNVDRLKKLNQNSNRVDTQLQNVDIPLEVVQYIEDGRNPDIYTREFVEAIRRSNQYQRAKMHGLKQLRDSLAEKIVEEFPDLSDTVQDIVRRTDPPV
;
A
#
# COMPACT_ATOMS: atom_id res chain seq x y z
N MET A 1 9.93 15.82 -4.06
CA MET A 1 9.00 15.78 -2.91
C MET A 1 7.63 16.03 -3.51
N VAL A 2 6.74 15.03 -3.48
CA VAL A 2 5.37 15.18 -3.99
C VAL A 2 4.70 16.29 -3.20
N ASP A 3 4.11 17.27 -3.89
CA ASP A 3 3.29 18.27 -3.22
C ASP A 3 1.98 17.59 -2.84
N GLU A 4 1.85 17.27 -1.54
CA GLU A 4 0.73 16.52 -0.99
C GLU A 4 -0.62 17.18 -1.30
N SER A 5 -0.65 18.51 -1.39
CA SER A 5 -1.87 19.27 -1.72
C SER A 5 -2.31 19.05 -3.17
N ILE A 6 -1.36 19.00 -4.10
CA ILE A 6 -1.62 18.78 -5.53
C ILE A 6 -2.08 17.34 -5.76
N LEU A 7 -1.41 16.38 -5.12
CA LEU A 7 -1.79 14.97 -5.22
C LEU A 7 -3.22 14.74 -4.72
N GLN A 8 -3.58 15.35 -3.58
CA GLN A 8 -4.92 15.20 -3.01
C GLN A 8 -6.00 15.80 -3.92
N ASP A 9 -5.74 16.94 -4.56
CA ASP A 9 -6.67 17.56 -5.50
C ASP A 9 -6.81 16.73 -6.79
N GLU A 10 -5.72 16.14 -7.30
CA GLU A 10 -5.77 15.22 -8.44
C GLU A 10 -6.53 13.92 -8.13
N LEU A 11 -6.34 13.35 -6.93
CA LEU A 11 -7.08 12.18 -6.46
C LEU A 11 -8.58 12.48 -6.37
N ALA A 12 -8.96 13.61 -5.74
CA ALA A 12 -10.36 14.01 -5.60
C ALA A 12 -11.04 14.22 -6.96
N LYS A 13 -10.35 14.87 -7.93
CA LYS A 13 -10.87 15.03 -9.30
C LYS A 13 -11.06 13.70 -10.01
N THR A 14 -10.11 12.77 -9.83
CA THR A 14 -10.17 11.44 -10.44
C THR A 14 -11.31 10.62 -9.83
N GLU A 15 -11.46 10.66 -8.50
CA GLU A 15 -12.57 10.03 -7.78
C GLU A 15 -13.93 10.54 -8.29
N GLN A 16 -14.10 11.86 -8.42
CA GLN A 16 -15.33 12.46 -8.95
C GLN A 16 -15.63 12.01 -10.38
N GLN A 17 -14.61 11.88 -11.23
CA GLN A 17 -14.77 11.39 -12.60
C GLN A 17 -15.21 9.91 -12.62
N VAL A 18 -14.62 9.08 -11.76
CA VAL A 18 -15.00 7.67 -11.61
C VAL A 18 -16.45 7.55 -11.15
N ALA A 19 -16.84 8.29 -10.11
CA ALA A 19 -18.20 8.31 -9.60
C ALA A 19 -19.22 8.71 -10.69
N SER A 20 -18.94 9.78 -11.45
CA SER A 20 -19.81 10.22 -12.54
C SER A 20 -19.94 9.19 -13.68
N ILE A 21 -18.89 8.41 -13.94
CA ILE A 21 -18.94 7.32 -14.92
C ILE A 21 -19.83 6.18 -14.40
N ILE A 22 -19.68 5.80 -13.13
CA ILE A 22 -20.51 4.76 -12.49
C ILE A 22 -21.98 5.15 -12.52
N GLU A 23 -22.32 6.38 -12.12
CA GLU A 23 -23.69 6.91 -12.19
C GLU A 23 -24.25 6.84 -13.61
N SER A 24 -23.47 7.24 -14.61
CA SER A 24 -23.93 7.17 -16.00
C SER A 24 -24.14 5.74 -16.52
N PHE A 25 -23.40 4.76 -16.00
CA PHE A 25 -23.67 3.35 -16.29
C PHE A 25 -24.93 2.83 -15.59
N ILE A 26 -25.22 3.30 -14.38
CA ILE A 26 -26.48 2.99 -13.68
C ILE A 26 -27.67 3.55 -14.47
N GLU A 27 -27.61 4.83 -14.87
CA GLU A 27 -28.64 5.46 -15.71
C GLU A 27 -28.85 4.72 -17.04
N LEU A 28 -27.74 4.30 -17.67
CA LEU A 28 -27.79 3.49 -18.89
C LEU A 28 -28.48 2.15 -18.62
N GLY A 29 -28.19 1.49 -17.50
CA GLY A 29 -28.84 0.25 -17.08
C GLY A 29 -30.35 0.40 -16.93
N VAL A 30 -30.81 1.48 -16.30
CA VAL A 30 -32.26 1.80 -16.19
C VAL A 30 -32.86 2.05 -17.57
N SER A 31 -32.18 2.82 -18.44
CA SER A 31 -32.65 3.09 -19.80
C SER A 31 -32.75 1.84 -20.67
N VAL A 32 -31.91 0.84 -20.44
CA VAL A 32 -31.98 -0.47 -21.13
C VAL A 32 -33.15 -1.29 -20.58
N TYR A 33 -33.39 -1.23 -19.27
CA TYR A 33 -34.49 -1.95 -18.62
C TYR A 33 -35.87 -1.41 -19.04
N ASP A 34 -36.05 -0.08 -19.05
CA ASP A 34 -37.29 0.60 -19.45
C ASP A 34 -37.36 0.91 -20.95
N PHE A 35 -36.71 0.08 -21.78
CA PHE A 35 -36.57 0.37 -23.20
C PHE A 35 -37.93 0.39 -23.94
N PRO A 36 -38.36 1.52 -24.54
CA PRO A 36 -39.69 1.66 -25.13
C PRO A 36 -39.82 1.04 -26.53
N GLY A 37 -38.75 0.46 -27.09
CA GLY A 37 -38.79 -0.14 -28.42
C GLY A 37 -38.68 0.85 -29.58
N THR A 38 -38.46 2.14 -29.32
CA THR A 38 -38.43 3.17 -30.37
C THR A 38 -37.02 3.37 -30.96
N PRO A 39 -36.92 3.74 -32.26
CA PRO A 39 -35.63 4.06 -32.88
C PRO A 39 -34.88 5.20 -32.17
N GLU A 40 -35.60 6.20 -31.67
CA GLU A 40 -35.03 7.35 -30.97
C GLU A 40 -34.40 6.94 -29.64
N ALA A 41 -35.06 6.05 -28.88
CA ALA A 41 -34.52 5.52 -27.63
C ALA A 41 -33.25 4.69 -27.89
N SER A 42 -33.25 3.88 -28.96
CA SER A 42 -32.07 3.10 -29.35
C SER A 42 -30.89 4.02 -29.70
N GLN A 43 -31.15 5.10 -30.43
CA GLN A 43 -30.12 6.06 -30.82
C GLN A 43 -29.56 6.82 -29.60
N GLY A 44 -30.42 7.21 -28.66
CA GLY A 44 -30.02 7.84 -27.40
C GLY A 44 -29.13 6.92 -26.55
N MET A 45 -29.52 5.66 -26.42
CA MET A 45 -28.76 4.65 -25.66
C MET A 45 -27.37 4.41 -26.25
N VAL A 46 -27.25 4.23 -27.56
CA VAL A 46 -25.97 4.07 -28.26
C VAL A 46 -25.08 5.31 -28.08
N THR A 47 -25.68 6.50 -28.11
CA THR A 47 -24.96 7.76 -27.89
C THR A 47 -24.41 7.85 -26.47
N ASN A 48 -25.21 7.51 -25.46
CA ASN A 48 -24.78 7.46 -24.06
C ASN A 48 -23.69 6.42 -23.83
N LEU A 49 -23.81 5.22 -24.41
CA LEU A 49 -22.78 4.19 -24.33
C LEU A 49 -21.44 4.68 -24.91
N ARG A 50 -21.45 5.27 -26.11
CA ARG A 50 -20.24 5.85 -26.71
C ARG A 50 -19.63 6.93 -25.83
N ARG A 51 -20.46 7.81 -25.26
CA ARG A 51 -20.02 8.85 -24.34
C ARG A 51 -19.34 8.26 -23.10
N ASN A 52 -19.86 7.17 -22.55
CA ASN A 52 -19.27 6.50 -21.38
C ASN A 52 -17.93 5.83 -21.71
N VAL A 53 -17.83 5.18 -22.87
CA VAL A 53 -16.56 4.64 -23.37
C VAL A 53 -15.52 5.75 -23.57
N ASP A 54 -15.92 6.90 -24.15
CA ASP A 54 -15.03 8.06 -24.30
C ASP A 54 -14.59 8.64 -22.96
N ARG A 55 -15.48 8.68 -21.96
CA ARG A 55 -15.15 9.11 -20.59
C ARG A 55 -14.14 8.16 -19.95
N LEU A 56 -14.33 6.84 -20.05
CA LEU A 56 -13.38 5.83 -19.56
C LEU A 56 -12.00 5.96 -20.22
N LYS A 57 -11.98 6.16 -21.54
CA LYS A 57 -10.73 6.38 -22.28
C LYS A 57 -10.01 7.63 -21.79
N LYS A 58 -10.73 8.75 -21.61
CA LYS A 58 -10.16 10.00 -21.10
C LYS A 58 -9.67 9.87 -19.67
N LEU A 59 -10.40 9.17 -18.81
CA LEU A 59 -9.99 8.87 -17.44
C LEU A 59 -8.65 8.14 -17.45
N ASN A 60 -8.55 7.02 -18.17
CA ASN A 60 -7.31 6.25 -18.25
C ASN A 60 -6.14 7.07 -18.81
N GLN A 61 -6.39 7.88 -19.84
CA GLN A 61 -5.36 8.76 -20.40
C GLN A 61 -4.90 9.82 -19.40
N ASN A 62 -5.82 10.45 -18.66
CA ASN A 62 -5.52 11.51 -17.71
C ASN A 62 -4.80 10.98 -16.46
N SER A 63 -5.20 9.82 -15.95
CA SER A 63 -4.59 9.22 -14.77
C SER A 63 -3.17 8.67 -15.02
N ASN A 64 -2.82 8.38 -16.28
CA ASN A 64 -1.52 7.84 -16.67
C ASN A 64 -0.61 8.85 -17.38
N ARG A 65 -0.91 10.15 -17.32
CA ARG A 65 -0.03 11.15 -17.94
C ARG A 65 1.28 11.29 -17.15
N VAL A 66 2.36 11.63 -17.85
CA VAL A 66 3.68 11.81 -17.22
C VAL A 66 3.72 13.07 -16.32
N ASP A 67 2.78 14.01 -16.51
CA ASP A 67 2.70 15.25 -15.74
C ASP A 67 1.84 15.15 -14.47
N THR A 68 1.13 14.04 -14.24
CA THR A 68 0.33 13.87 -13.01
C THR A 68 1.16 13.32 -11.86
N GLN A 69 0.85 13.76 -10.63
CA GLN A 69 1.43 13.20 -9.41
C GLN A 69 0.92 11.78 -9.13
N LEU A 70 -0.19 11.36 -9.75
CA LEU A 70 -0.76 10.01 -9.58
C LEU A 70 0.19 8.91 -10.04
N GLN A 71 1.03 9.17 -11.05
CA GLN A 71 2.03 8.20 -11.50
C GLN A 71 3.09 7.89 -10.44
N ASN A 72 3.29 8.79 -9.47
CA ASN A 72 4.26 8.63 -8.40
C ASN A 72 3.72 7.81 -7.21
N VAL A 73 2.48 7.32 -7.29
CA VAL A 73 1.86 6.51 -6.25
C VAL A 73 1.95 5.04 -6.63
N ASP A 74 2.85 4.32 -5.95
CA ASP A 74 2.96 2.87 -6.09
C ASP A 74 1.91 2.17 -5.23
N ILE A 75 1.16 1.25 -5.86
CA ILE A 75 0.15 0.43 -5.18
C ILE A 75 0.69 -1.00 -5.10
N PRO A 76 0.82 -1.58 -3.88
CA PRO A 76 1.22 -2.98 -3.73
C PRO A 76 0.25 -3.93 -4.44
N LEU A 77 0.77 -4.98 -5.08
CA LEU A 77 -0.06 -5.95 -5.82
C LEU A 77 -1.06 -6.66 -4.90
N GLU A 78 -0.68 -6.88 -3.64
CA GLU A 78 -1.54 -7.47 -2.63
C GLU A 78 -2.78 -6.61 -2.38
N VAL A 79 -2.67 -5.28 -2.42
CA VAL A 79 -3.82 -4.37 -2.29
C VAL A 79 -4.77 -4.53 -3.47
N VAL A 80 -4.24 -4.71 -4.68
CA VAL A 80 -5.06 -4.98 -5.88
C VAL A 80 -5.81 -6.31 -5.74
N GLN A 81 -5.15 -7.36 -5.24
CA GLN A 81 -5.78 -8.65 -4.99
C GLN A 81 -6.91 -8.56 -3.95
N TYR A 82 -6.74 -7.74 -2.90
CA TYR A 82 -7.80 -7.48 -1.93
C TYR A 82 -9.04 -6.86 -2.59
N ILE A 83 -8.85 -5.93 -3.53
CA ILE A 83 -9.95 -5.31 -4.29
C ILE A 83 -10.63 -6.34 -5.20
N GLU A 84 -9.87 -7.17 -5.91
CA GLU A 84 -10.41 -8.24 -6.78
C GLU A 84 -11.25 -9.26 -5.99
N ASP A 85 -10.81 -9.60 -4.78
CA ASP A 85 -11.52 -10.51 -3.87
C ASP A 85 -12.71 -9.85 -3.15
N GLY A 86 -12.97 -8.55 -3.37
CA GLY A 86 -14.03 -7.80 -2.70
C GLY A 86 -13.78 -7.54 -1.20
N ARG A 87 -12.51 -7.60 -0.76
CA ARG A 87 -12.10 -7.33 0.62
C ARG A 87 -11.76 -5.85 0.80
N ASN A 88 -11.91 -5.34 2.02
CA ASN A 88 -11.49 -3.98 2.34
C ASN A 88 -9.94 -3.88 2.35
N PRO A 89 -9.32 -3.04 1.50
CA PRO A 89 -7.86 -2.86 1.48
C PRO A 89 -7.28 -2.30 2.79
N ASP A 90 -8.06 -1.64 3.65
CA ASP A 90 -7.61 -1.19 4.98
C ASP A 90 -7.14 -2.35 5.87
N ILE A 91 -7.68 -3.55 5.64
CA ILE A 91 -7.28 -4.76 6.35
C ILE A 91 -5.82 -5.10 6.02
N TYR A 92 -5.40 -4.98 4.76
CA TYR A 92 -4.00 -5.18 4.37
C TYR A 92 -3.08 -4.21 5.11
N THR A 93 -3.44 -2.92 5.13
CA THR A 93 -2.66 -1.89 5.84
C THR A 93 -2.53 -2.22 7.33
N ARG A 94 -3.64 -2.64 7.97
CA ARG A 94 -3.63 -3.07 9.38
C ARG A 94 -2.71 -4.26 9.61
N GLU A 95 -2.85 -5.31 8.80
CA GLU A 95 -2.03 -6.53 8.88
C GLU A 95 -0.55 -6.23 8.65
N PHE A 96 -0.24 -5.35 7.70
CA PHE A 96 1.13 -4.92 7.41
C PHE A 96 1.76 -4.20 8.60
N VAL A 97 1.05 -3.25 9.22
CA VAL A 97 1.52 -2.54 10.42
C VAL A 97 1.71 -3.51 11.59
N GLU A 98 0.77 -4.44 11.79
CA GLU A 98 0.86 -5.47 12.83
C GLU A 98 2.07 -6.41 12.60
N ALA A 99 2.32 -6.80 11.34
CA ALA A 99 3.45 -7.63 10.95
C ALA A 99 4.79 -6.91 11.19
N ILE A 100 4.90 -5.64 10.82
CA ILE A 100 6.10 -4.82 11.09
C ILE A 100 6.34 -4.73 12.61
N ARG A 101 5.30 -4.44 13.38
CA ARG A 101 5.42 -4.34 14.85
C ARG A 101 5.91 -5.67 15.44
N ARG A 102 5.31 -6.79 15.03
CA ARG A 102 5.69 -8.13 15.50
C ARG A 102 7.13 -8.46 15.11
N SER A 103 7.51 -8.20 13.86
CA SER A 103 8.87 -8.41 13.37
C SER A 103 9.89 -7.58 14.16
N ASN A 104 9.61 -6.31 14.37
CA ASN A 104 10.49 -5.42 15.13
C ASN A 104 10.66 -5.88 16.59
N GLN A 105 9.58 -6.22 17.28
CA GLN A 105 9.64 -6.78 18.64
C GLN A 105 10.43 -8.08 18.69
N TYR A 106 10.22 -8.97 17.72
CA TYR A 106 10.93 -10.23 17.61
C TYR A 106 12.44 -10.03 17.40
N GLN A 107 12.83 -9.11 16.50
CA GLN A 107 14.24 -8.78 16.29
C GLN A 107 14.87 -8.16 17.53
N ARG A 108 14.17 -7.25 18.22
CA ARG A 108 14.64 -6.67 19.49
C ARG A 108 14.84 -7.73 20.56
N ALA A 109 13.91 -8.67 20.71
CA ALA A 109 14.02 -9.77 21.65
C ALA A 109 15.21 -10.69 21.31
N LYS A 110 15.44 -10.99 20.01
CA LYS A 110 16.62 -11.73 19.56
C LYS A 110 17.92 -11.01 19.90
N MET A 111 18.02 -9.72 19.61
CA MET A 111 19.21 -8.93 19.95
C MET A 111 19.46 -8.94 21.47
N HIS A 112 18.40 -8.83 22.27
CA HIS A 112 18.52 -8.89 23.72
C HIS A 112 18.98 -10.27 24.21
N GLY A 113 18.41 -11.36 23.69
CA GLY A 113 18.82 -12.71 24.04
C GLY A 113 20.27 -13.02 23.64
N LEU A 114 20.71 -12.55 22.46
CA LEU A 114 22.11 -12.69 22.04
C LEU A 114 23.06 -11.86 22.92
N LYS A 115 22.64 -10.66 23.35
CA LYS A 115 23.40 -9.85 24.30
C LYS A 115 23.56 -10.58 25.64
N GLN A 116 22.47 -11.13 26.19
CA GLN A 116 22.51 -11.92 27.43
C GLN A 116 23.43 -13.14 27.30
N LEU A 117 23.36 -13.87 26.18
CA LEU A 117 24.24 -15.01 25.92
C LEU A 117 25.71 -14.59 25.86
N ARG A 118 26.02 -13.51 25.14
CA ARG A 118 27.36 -12.93 25.06
C ARG A 118 27.89 -12.59 26.45
N ASP A 119 27.11 -11.88 27.24
CA ASP A 119 27.52 -11.39 28.56
C ASP A 119 27.74 -12.57 29.53
N SER A 120 26.85 -13.57 29.52
CA SER A 120 27.00 -14.78 30.35
C SER A 120 28.18 -15.65 29.94
N LEU A 121 28.44 -15.79 28.63
CA LEU A 121 29.60 -16.53 28.14
C LEU A 121 30.91 -15.80 28.48
N ALA A 122 30.93 -14.47 28.32
CA ALA A 122 32.07 -13.64 28.70
C ALA A 122 32.40 -13.80 30.20
N GLU A 123 31.40 -13.75 31.07
CA GLU A 123 31.57 -13.95 32.51
C GLU A 123 32.20 -15.33 32.81
N LYS A 124 31.69 -16.40 32.20
CA LYS A 124 32.21 -17.75 32.42
C LYS A 124 33.62 -17.97 31.90
N ILE A 125 33.98 -17.34 30.77
CA ILE A 125 35.36 -17.41 30.26
C ILE A 125 36.32 -16.70 31.21
N VAL A 126 35.94 -15.55 31.77
CA VAL A 126 36.79 -14.81 32.71
C VAL A 126 36.96 -15.56 34.05
N GLU A 127 35.90 -16.24 34.50
CA GLU A 127 35.93 -17.08 35.71
C GLU A 127 36.91 -18.27 35.57
N GLU A 128 36.87 -18.98 34.43
CA GLU A 128 37.72 -20.16 34.19
C GLU A 128 39.13 -19.81 33.68
N PHE A 129 39.28 -18.69 32.95
CA PHE A 129 40.55 -18.25 32.36
C PHE A 129 40.83 -16.76 32.64
N PRO A 130 41.33 -16.43 33.84
CA PRO A 130 41.56 -15.04 34.25
C PRO A 130 42.51 -14.26 33.32
N ASP A 131 43.50 -14.94 32.74
CA ASP A 131 44.49 -14.36 31.84
C ASP A 131 43.87 -13.80 30.54
N LEU A 132 42.65 -14.22 30.18
CA LEU A 132 41.93 -13.77 28.98
C LEU A 132 41.00 -12.58 29.23
N SER A 133 40.91 -12.07 30.47
CA SER A 133 39.97 -11.01 30.86
C SER A 133 40.00 -9.79 29.95
N ASP A 134 41.18 -9.24 29.67
CA ASP A 134 41.34 -8.03 28.85
C ASP A 134 40.84 -8.23 27.41
N THR A 135 41.08 -9.43 26.85
CA THR A 135 40.64 -9.77 25.49
C THR A 135 39.13 -9.91 25.42
N VAL A 136 38.51 -10.56 26.41
CA VAL A 136 37.06 -10.72 26.48
C VAL A 136 36.36 -9.37 26.63
N GLN A 137 36.88 -8.48 27.48
CA GLN A 137 36.34 -7.13 27.66
C GLN A 137 36.41 -6.29 26.39
N ASP A 138 37.51 -6.37 25.62
CA ASP A 138 37.62 -5.70 24.31
C ASP A 138 36.55 -6.21 23.32
N ILE A 139 36.35 -7.53 23.24
CA ILE A 139 35.35 -8.14 22.35
C ILE A 139 33.93 -7.68 22.73
N VAL A 140 33.58 -7.68 24.02
CA VAL A 140 32.26 -7.21 24.47
C VAL A 140 32.05 -5.74 24.10
N ARG A 141 33.05 -4.89 24.34
CA ARG A 141 32.99 -3.47 23.99
C ARG A 141 32.79 -3.24 22.49
N ARG A 142 33.48 -4.02 21.64
CA ARG A 142 33.40 -3.91 20.18
C ARG A 142 32.10 -4.45 19.59
N THR A 143 31.43 -5.33 20.31
CA THR A 143 30.20 -6.00 19.85
C THR A 143 28.94 -5.45 20.49
N ASP A 144 29.04 -4.39 21.30
CA ASP A 144 27.84 -3.75 21.84
C ASP A 144 27.13 -2.94 20.74
N PRO A 145 25.81 -3.16 20.53
CA PRO A 145 25.08 -2.42 19.51
C PRO A 145 25.09 -0.92 19.84
N PRO A 146 25.29 -0.01 18.86
CA PRO A 146 25.06 1.41 19.07
C PRO A 146 23.59 1.64 19.45
N VAL A 147 23.37 2.53 20.43
CA VAL A 147 22.06 2.91 20.96
C VAL A 147 21.28 3.73 19.94
#